data_AF-H3CAP8-F1
#
_entry.id   AF-H3CAP8-F1
#
_cell.length_a   1.000
_cell.length_b   1.000
_cell.length_c   1.000
_cell.angle_alpha   90.00
_cell.angle_beta   90.00
_cell.angle_gamma   90.00
#
_symmetry.space_group_name_H-M   'P 1'
#
loop_
_entity.id
_entity.type
_entity.pdbx_description
1 polymer ?
#
loop_
_entity_poly.entity_id
_entity_poly.type
_entity_poly.pdbx_seq_one_letter_code
_entity_poly.pdbx_strand_id
1 'polypeptide(L)'
;RVSRSSHPPGSSEGTSLASEVLQRFREMHMDHTWSESLHATLQFPHRSLRSSLWLLDSGGLVSEQVPLNPSDYCPYGAAGTAQGGVVYANYGRQQDFHWLQSSGVSVGGAVVVICIGGGISFAEKVWLAEKNGAGGVLIYPDLADLPQDPRRLGLNSHTAVSEHV
;
A
#
# COMPACT_ATOMS: atom_id res chain seq x y z
N ARG A 1 7.74 3.42 -23.81
CA ARG A 1 6.78 2.36 -24.24
C ARG A 1 6.23 1.58 -23.05
N VAL A 2 7.07 1.09 -22.13
CA VAL A 2 6.63 0.32 -20.94
C VAL A 2 5.68 1.11 -20.02
N SER A 3 5.82 2.43 -19.95
CA SER A 3 4.97 3.34 -19.16
C SER A 3 3.77 3.92 -19.93
N ARG A 4 3.39 3.34 -21.08
CA ARG A 4 2.30 3.89 -21.92
C ARG A 4 0.91 3.73 -21.31
N SER A 5 0.71 2.66 -20.55
CA SER A 5 -0.57 2.32 -19.91
C SER A 5 -0.33 1.50 -18.64
N SER A 6 -1.31 1.47 -17.74
CA SER A 6 -1.29 0.57 -16.59
C SER A 6 -1.35 -0.90 -17.05
N HIS A 7 -0.60 -1.76 -16.38
CA HIS A 7 -0.47 -3.19 -16.69
C HIS A 7 -0.41 -4.02 -15.40
N PRO A 8 -1.45 -3.97 -14.54
CA PRO A 8 -1.43 -4.67 -13.26
C PRO A 8 -1.27 -6.19 -13.45
N PRO A 9 -0.79 -6.92 -12.43
CA PRO A 9 -0.64 -8.37 -12.50
C PRO A 9 -1.91 -9.06 -13.00
N GLY A 10 -1.77 -9.96 -13.98
CA GLY A 10 -2.89 -10.69 -14.58
C GLY A 10 -3.71 -9.93 -15.64
N SER A 11 -3.33 -8.71 -16.03
CA SER A 11 -4.01 -7.95 -17.09
C SER A 11 -3.62 -8.38 -18.52
N SER A 12 -4.51 -8.12 -19.48
CA SER A 12 -4.23 -8.28 -20.92
C SER A 12 -3.06 -7.41 -21.40
N GLU A 13 -2.93 -6.22 -20.83
CA GLU A 13 -1.87 -5.25 -21.09
C GLU A 13 -0.52 -5.81 -20.61
N GLY A 14 -0.48 -6.42 -19.42
CA GLY A 14 0.70 -7.11 -18.90
C GLY A 14 1.13 -8.28 -19.79
N THR A 15 0.17 -9.10 -20.25
CA THR A 15 0.45 -10.21 -21.19
C THR A 15 0.98 -9.72 -22.53
N SER A 16 0.44 -8.61 -23.03
CA SER A 16 0.90 -7.98 -24.27
C SER A 16 2.33 -7.44 -24.12
N LEU A 17 2.61 -6.80 -22.98
CA LEU A 17 3.95 -6.30 -22.65
C LEU A 17 4.96 -7.45 -22.54
N ALA A 18 4.59 -8.57 -21.90
CA ALA A 18 5.45 -9.76 -21.81
C ALA A 18 5.79 -10.32 -23.19
N SER A 19 4.80 -10.39 -24.09
CA SER A 19 5.00 -10.81 -25.48
C SER A 19 5.96 -9.88 -26.23
N GLU A 20 5.84 -8.56 -26.04
CA GLU A 20 6.74 -7.57 -26.65
C GLU A 20 8.18 -7.72 -26.14
N VAL A 21 8.37 -7.95 -24.84
CA VAL A 21 9.70 -8.18 -24.24
C VAL A 21 10.33 -9.46 -24.81
N LEU A 22 9.56 -10.56 -24.88
CA LEU A 22 10.03 -11.81 -25.46
C LEU A 22 10.44 -11.65 -26.93
N GLN A 23 9.65 -10.90 -27.71
CA GLN A 23 9.99 -10.60 -29.10
C GLN A 23 11.32 -9.84 -29.22
N ARG A 24 11.54 -8.82 -28.37
CA ARG A 24 12.81 -8.08 -28.36
C ARG A 24 14.01 -8.96 -28.02
N PHE A 25 13.87 -9.87 -27.07
CA PHE A 25 14.96 -10.81 -26.74
C PHE A 25 15.32 -11.69 -27.93
N ARG A 26 14.32 -12.14 -28.70
CA ARG A 26 14.55 -12.89 -29.95
C ARG A 26 15.22 -12.04 -31.03
N GLU A 27 14.81 -10.79 -31.19
CA GLU A 27 15.41 -9.84 -32.13
C GLU A 27 16.88 -9.52 -31.80
N MET A 28 17.25 -9.56 -30.52
CA MET A 28 18.63 -9.42 -30.06
C MET A 28 19.45 -10.72 -30.14
N HIS A 29 18.89 -11.78 -30.73
CA HIS A 29 19.52 -13.09 -30.83
C HIS A 29 19.97 -13.66 -29.48
N MET A 30 19.22 -13.40 -28.41
CA MET A 30 19.47 -14.03 -27.12
C MET A 30 19.09 -15.51 -27.20
N ASP A 31 19.98 -16.38 -26.75
CA ASP A 31 19.71 -17.81 -26.67
C ASP A 31 18.69 -18.12 -25.56
N HIS A 32 17.92 -19.20 -25.73
CA HIS A 32 17.03 -19.74 -24.70
C HIS A 32 16.02 -18.73 -24.11
N THR A 33 15.21 -18.11 -24.96
CA THR A 33 14.13 -17.19 -24.52
C THR A 33 12.77 -17.89 -24.47
N TRP A 34 12.11 -17.91 -23.32
CA TRP A 34 10.73 -18.39 -23.17
C TRP A 34 9.92 -17.50 -22.23
N SER A 35 8.61 -17.67 -22.25
CA SER A 35 7.67 -17.09 -21.27
C SER A 35 6.93 -18.22 -20.59
N GLU A 36 6.66 -18.06 -19.29
CA GLU A 36 5.88 -19.01 -18.50
C GLU A 36 4.64 -18.32 -17.92
N SER A 37 3.51 -19.03 -17.92
CA SER A 37 2.25 -18.57 -17.35
C SER A 37 1.92 -19.38 -16.11
N LEU A 38 1.90 -18.73 -14.96
CA LEU A 38 1.55 -19.33 -13.68
C LEU A 38 0.18 -18.83 -13.22
N HIS A 39 -0.55 -19.69 -12.51
CA HIS A 39 -1.85 -19.34 -11.94
C HIS A 39 -1.68 -19.10 -10.44
N ALA A 40 -1.95 -17.86 -10.01
CA ALA A 40 -1.88 -17.45 -8.62
C ALA A 40 -3.15 -16.68 -8.22
N THR A 41 -3.53 -16.77 -6.95
CA THR A 41 -4.64 -15.99 -6.41
C THR A 41 -4.20 -14.55 -6.16
N LEU A 42 -4.82 -13.62 -6.88
CA LEU A 42 -4.61 -12.18 -6.73
C LEU A 42 -5.86 -11.56 -6.09
N GLN A 43 -5.66 -10.57 -5.23
CA GLN A 43 -6.75 -9.77 -4.68
C GLN A 43 -6.85 -8.44 -5.43
N PHE A 44 -8.08 -8.06 -5.78
CA PHE A 44 -8.40 -6.78 -6.38
C PHE A 44 -9.54 -6.12 -5.60
N PRO A 45 -9.60 -4.79 -5.55
CA PRO A 45 -10.71 -4.09 -4.93
C PRO A 45 -12.02 -4.43 -5.65
N HIS A 46 -13.09 -4.61 -4.88
CA HIS A 46 -14.39 -5.01 -5.43
C HIS A 46 -14.98 -3.90 -6.30
N ARG A 47 -15.37 -4.20 -7.56
CA ARG A 47 -15.75 -3.22 -8.59
C ARG A 47 -16.91 -2.28 -8.24
N SER A 48 -17.82 -2.70 -7.39
CA SER A 48 -18.98 -1.88 -6.96
C SER A 48 -18.98 -1.52 -5.47
N LEU A 49 -18.16 -2.20 -4.66
CA LEU A 49 -18.13 -2.04 -3.21
C LEU A 49 -16.74 -1.51 -2.85
N ARG A 50 -16.62 -0.19 -2.86
CA ARG A 50 -15.35 0.48 -2.57
C ARG A 50 -15.13 0.56 -1.06
N SER A 51 -13.85 0.52 -0.67
CA SER A 51 -13.45 0.88 0.68
C SER A 51 -13.78 2.34 0.95
N SER A 52 -14.12 2.63 2.19
CA SER A 52 -14.56 3.94 2.62
C SER A 52 -14.13 4.19 4.06
N LEU A 53 -13.88 5.46 4.37
CA LEU A 53 -13.44 5.91 5.68
C LEU A 53 -14.36 7.03 6.14
N TRP A 54 -14.86 6.91 7.37
CA TRP A 54 -15.75 7.88 7.99
C TRP A 54 -15.22 8.26 9.36
N LEU A 55 -15.32 9.55 9.67
CA LEU A 55 -15.15 10.08 11.02
C LEU A 55 -16.53 10.11 11.68
N LEU A 56 -16.59 9.53 12.88
CA LEU A 56 -17.79 9.48 13.70
C LEU A 56 -17.65 10.45 14.87
N ASP A 57 -18.74 11.08 15.27
CA ASP A 57 -18.79 11.90 16.49
C ASP A 57 -18.91 11.04 17.76
N SER A 58 -18.99 11.69 18.93
CA SER A 58 -19.17 10.99 20.21
C SER A 58 -20.49 10.24 20.35
N GLY A 59 -21.49 10.56 19.52
CA GLY A 59 -22.78 9.86 19.45
C GLY A 59 -22.78 8.70 18.46
N GLY A 60 -21.68 8.47 17.74
CA GLY A 60 -21.57 7.45 16.70
C GLY A 60 -22.21 7.85 15.37
N LEU A 61 -22.60 9.13 15.21
CA LEU A 61 -23.12 9.65 13.95
C LEU A 61 -21.96 10.03 13.02
N VAL A 62 -22.19 9.87 11.72
CA VAL A 62 -21.20 10.24 10.70
C VAL A 62 -21.03 11.76 10.69
N SER A 63 -19.85 12.22 11.06
CA SER A 63 -19.45 13.62 11.00
C SER A 63 -18.90 13.99 9.63
N GLU A 64 -18.00 13.16 9.10
CA GLU A 64 -17.30 13.42 7.84
C GLU A 64 -16.97 12.12 7.12
N GLN A 65 -17.04 12.12 5.79
CA GLN A 65 -16.46 11.07 4.97
C GLN A 65 -15.10 11.53 4.43
N VAL A 66 -14.04 10.79 4.76
CA VAL A 66 -12.70 11.09 4.25
C VAL A 66 -12.62 10.56 2.81
N PRO A 67 -12.32 11.41 1.81
CA PRO A 67 -12.23 10.96 0.42
C PRO A 67 -11.03 10.03 0.24
N LEU A 68 -11.28 8.84 -0.29
CA LEU A 68 -10.25 7.87 -0.66
C LEU A 68 -10.17 7.75 -2.18
N ASN A 69 -8.97 7.48 -2.69
CA ASN A 69 -8.80 7.11 -4.09
C ASN A 69 -9.41 5.71 -4.31
N PRO A 70 -10.38 5.54 -5.23
CA PRO A 70 -11.05 4.26 -5.45
C PRO A 70 -10.13 3.12 -5.94
N SER A 71 -8.94 3.46 -6.43
CA SER A 71 -7.93 2.50 -6.89
C SER A 71 -6.98 2.03 -5.79
N ASP A 72 -6.93 2.72 -4.65
CA ASP A 72 -6.01 2.41 -3.56
C ASP A 72 -6.60 1.32 -2.66
N TYR A 73 -5.78 0.31 -2.35
CA TYR A 73 -6.17 -0.80 -1.46
C TYR A 73 -4.92 -1.51 -0.94
N CYS A 74 -5.05 -2.18 0.20
CA CYS A 74 -4.03 -3.11 0.69
C CYS A 74 -4.37 -4.52 0.17
N PRO A 75 -3.60 -5.09 -0.77
CA PRO A 75 -3.83 -6.46 -1.21
C PRO A 75 -3.64 -7.45 -0.05
N TYR A 76 -4.40 -8.53 -0.06
CA TYR A 76 -4.38 -9.59 0.96
C TYR A 76 -4.87 -9.17 2.36
N GLY A 77 -5.37 -7.94 2.51
CA GLY A 77 -6.06 -7.50 3.72
C GLY A 77 -7.43 -8.16 3.88
N ALA A 78 -7.81 -8.42 5.13
CA ALA A 78 -9.12 -8.99 5.46
C ALA A 78 -10.25 -8.04 5.02
N ALA A 79 -11.29 -8.60 4.41
CA ALA A 79 -12.50 -7.85 4.13
C ALA A 79 -13.32 -7.69 5.42
N GLY A 80 -13.66 -6.45 5.77
CA GLY A 80 -14.44 -6.16 6.96
C GLY A 80 -14.55 -4.67 7.24
N THR A 81 -15.26 -4.35 8.32
CA THR A 81 -15.42 -2.99 8.83
C THR A 81 -14.86 -2.95 10.24
N ALA A 82 -13.98 -1.98 10.50
CA ALA A 82 -13.46 -1.68 11.82
C ALA A 82 -13.98 -0.31 12.27
N GLN A 83 -14.41 -0.22 13.52
CA GLN A 83 -14.83 1.03 14.15
C GLN A 83 -14.24 1.09 15.56
N GLY A 84 -13.62 2.21 15.90
CA GLY A 84 -13.01 2.42 17.21
C GLY A 84 -12.36 3.79 17.31
N GLY A 85 -11.70 4.04 18.43
CA GLY A 85 -10.83 5.21 18.57
C GLY A 85 -9.68 5.17 17.57
N VAL A 86 -9.07 6.32 17.29
CA VAL A 86 -7.94 6.44 16.37
C VAL A 86 -6.65 6.60 17.18
N VAL A 87 -5.64 5.80 16.86
CA VAL A 87 -4.30 5.92 17.46
C VAL A 87 -3.25 6.07 16.37
N TYR A 88 -2.42 7.09 16.46
CA TYR A 88 -1.28 7.26 15.57
C TYR A 88 -0.08 6.49 16.11
N ALA A 89 0.49 5.60 15.29
CA ALA A 89 1.60 4.73 15.68
C ALA A 89 2.88 5.00 14.87
N ASN A 90 3.09 6.24 14.41
CA ASN A 90 4.29 6.64 13.66
C ASN A 90 4.53 5.71 12.47
N TYR A 91 5.71 5.07 12.36
CA TYR A 91 6.00 4.11 11.29
C TYR A 91 5.52 2.68 11.59
N GLY A 92 4.84 2.43 12.71
CA GLY A 92 4.26 1.13 13.04
C GLY A 92 5.29 0.05 13.39
N ARG A 93 6.50 0.44 13.80
CA ARG A 93 7.55 -0.49 14.23
C ARG A 93 7.25 -1.00 15.63
N GLN A 94 7.89 -2.11 16.01
CA GLN A 94 7.75 -2.65 17.35
C GLN A 94 8.05 -1.62 18.45
N GLN A 95 9.03 -0.74 18.23
CA GLN A 95 9.37 0.31 19.20
C GLN A 95 8.27 1.38 19.31
N ASP A 96 7.56 1.68 18.21
CA ASP A 96 6.48 2.65 18.21
C ASP A 96 5.30 2.13 19.07
N PHE A 97 4.96 0.83 18.96
CA PHE A 97 3.95 0.19 19.81
C PHE A 97 4.38 0.08 21.28
N HIS A 98 5.64 -0.28 21.56
CA HIS A 98 6.16 -0.27 22.93
C HIS A 98 6.10 1.13 23.55
N TRP A 99 6.42 2.17 22.78
CA TRP A 99 6.33 3.55 23.26
C TRP A 99 4.90 3.94 23.60
N LEU A 100 3.93 3.63 22.73
CA LEU A 100 2.50 3.86 23.00
C LEU A 100 2.06 3.19 24.30
N GLN A 101 2.40 1.91 24.48
CA GLN A 101 2.07 1.17 25.69
C GLN A 101 2.71 1.80 26.94
N SER A 102 3.99 2.16 26.87
CA SER A 102 4.70 2.82 27.98
C SER A 102 4.14 4.20 28.34
N SER A 103 3.50 4.86 27.37
CA SER A 103 2.83 6.15 27.53
C SER A 103 1.37 6.01 27.98
N GLY A 104 0.90 4.79 28.26
CA GLY A 104 -0.47 4.51 28.69
C GLY A 104 -1.51 4.57 27.57
N VAL A 105 -1.09 4.58 26.30
CA VAL A 105 -1.98 4.57 25.14
C VAL A 105 -2.26 3.13 24.72
N SER A 106 -3.51 2.69 24.88
CA SER A 106 -3.96 1.37 24.42
C SER A 106 -4.41 1.43 22.96
N VAL A 107 -3.99 0.46 22.15
CA VAL A 107 -4.44 0.28 20.77
C VAL A 107 -5.55 -0.77 20.63
N GLY A 108 -5.98 -1.38 21.73
CA GLY A 108 -6.99 -2.44 21.73
C GLY A 108 -8.32 -1.98 21.12
N GLY A 109 -8.72 -2.60 20.00
CA GLY A 109 -9.93 -2.28 19.25
C GLY A 109 -9.86 -0.95 18.46
N ALA A 110 -8.73 -0.24 18.49
CA ALA A 110 -8.57 1.03 17.80
C ALA A 110 -8.27 0.85 16.30
N VAL A 111 -8.58 1.87 15.51
CA VAL A 111 -8.05 2.02 14.15
C VAL A 111 -6.70 2.71 14.25
N VAL A 112 -5.63 1.99 13.91
CA VAL A 112 -4.26 2.48 14.03
C VAL A 112 -3.82 3.14 12.72
N VAL A 113 -3.31 4.36 12.80
CA VAL A 113 -2.80 5.13 11.65
C VAL A 113 -1.28 5.06 11.63
N ILE A 114 -0.72 4.66 10.50
CA ILE A 114 0.71 4.35 10.33
C ILE A 114 1.24 5.03 9.06
N CYS A 115 2.41 5.66 9.15
CA CYS A 115 3.11 6.22 8.01
C CYS A 115 3.75 5.12 7.14
N ILE A 116 3.77 5.33 5.83
CA ILE A 116 4.64 4.57 4.90
C ILE A 116 6.10 4.77 5.32
N GLY A 117 6.96 3.77 5.04
CA GLY A 117 8.38 3.83 5.37
C GLY A 117 8.73 3.23 6.72
N GLY A 118 9.80 3.72 7.35
CA GLY A 118 10.32 3.20 8.63
C GLY A 118 11.00 1.83 8.54
N GLY A 119 11.36 1.38 7.33
CA GLY A 119 12.12 0.16 7.11
C GLY A 119 11.36 -1.16 7.31
N ILE A 120 10.03 -1.11 7.41
CA ILE A 120 9.16 -2.29 7.55
C ILE A 120 8.08 -2.33 6.48
N SER A 121 7.69 -3.53 6.07
CA SER A 121 6.68 -3.75 5.02
C SER A 121 5.25 -3.42 5.48
N PHE A 122 4.31 -3.25 4.55
CA PHE A 122 2.89 -3.09 4.90
C PHE A 122 2.35 -4.30 5.65
N ALA A 123 2.72 -5.51 5.24
CA ALA A 123 2.33 -6.74 5.92
C ALA A 123 2.83 -6.76 7.38
N GLU A 124 4.07 -6.34 7.60
CA GLU A 124 4.65 -6.27 8.95
C GLU A 124 3.97 -5.21 9.82
N LYS A 125 3.63 -4.04 9.26
CA LYS A 125 2.85 -2.99 9.96
C LYS A 125 1.49 -3.53 10.41
N VAL A 126 0.77 -4.20 9.50
CA VAL A 126 -0.55 -4.79 9.80
C VAL A 126 -0.43 -5.87 10.86
N TRP A 127 0.55 -6.77 10.73
CA TRP A 127 0.81 -7.83 11.70
C TRP A 127 1.15 -7.29 13.09
N LEU A 128 2.00 -6.25 13.18
CA LEU A 128 2.34 -5.62 14.45
C LEU A 128 1.13 -4.92 15.09
N ALA A 129 0.30 -4.24 14.30
CA ALA A 129 -0.91 -3.61 14.81
C ALA A 129 -1.90 -4.65 15.37
N GLU A 130 -2.16 -5.71 14.59
CA GLU A 130 -3.03 -6.82 15.01
C GLU A 130 -2.49 -7.50 16.28
N LYS A 131 -1.18 -7.77 16.34
CA LYS A 131 -0.52 -8.36 17.51
C LYS A 131 -0.70 -7.52 18.78
N ASN A 132 -0.83 -6.20 18.65
CA ASN A 132 -1.09 -5.30 19.77
C ASN A 132 -2.59 -5.07 20.03
N GLY A 133 -3.47 -5.73 19.26
CA GLY A 133 -4.92 -5.72 19.47
C GLY A 133 -5.67 -4.65 18.66
N ALA A 134 -5.06 -4.04 17.64
CA ALA A 134 -5.73 -3.10 16.77
C ALA A 134 -6.97 -3.73 16.10
N GLY A 135 -8.04 -2.95 15.97
CA GLY A 135 -9.25 -3.35 15.24
C GLY A 135 -9.13 -3.12 13.72
N GLY A 136 -8.25 -2.22 13.29
CA GLY A 136 -7.98 -1.94 11.88
C GLY A 136 -6.74 -1.06 11.70
N VAL A 137 -6.26 -0.95 10.46
CA VAL A 137 -5.04 -0.19 10.13
C VAL A 137 -5.28 0.72 8.92
N LEU A 138 -4.84 1.97 9.03
CA LEU A 138 -4.71 2.93 7.94
C LEU A 138 -3.24 3.20 7.70
N ILE A 139 -2.80 3.07 6.45
CA ILE A 139 -1.43 3.37 6.04
C ILE A 139 -1.47 4.56 5.08
N TYR A 140 -0.68 5.60 5.35
CA TYR A 140 -0.67 6.82 4.53
C TYR A 140 0.76 7.31 4.24
N PRO A 141 1.00 7.95 3.08
CA PRO A 141 2.27 8.61 2.79
C PRO A 141 2.36 9.93 3.58
N ASP A 142 3.37 10.07 4.43
CA ASP A 142 3.62 11.34 5.12
C ASP A 142 4.34 12.32 4.19
N LEU A 143 3.90 13.58 4.18
CA LEU A 143 4.58 14.64 3.41
C LEU A 143 6.02 14.86 3.90
N ALA A 144 6.31 14.62 5.18
CA ALA A 144 7.66 14.73 5.72
C ALA A 144 8.63 13.70 5.11
N ASP A 145 8.13 12.55 4.67
CA ASP A 145 8.92 11.47 4.08
C ASP A 145 9.05 11.59 2.55
N LEU A 146 8.15 12.35 1.93
CA LEU A 146 8.22 12.61 0.49
C LEU A 146 9.30 13.65 0.18
N PRO A 147 10.19 13.38 -0.79
CA PRO A 147 11.16 14.38 -1.21
C PRO A 147 10.43 15.60 -1.77
N GLN A 148 10.47 16.70 -1.01
CA GLN A 148 9.77 17.97 -1.29
C GLN A 148 10.24 18.66 -2.59
N ASP A 149 11.31 18.17 -3.23
CA ASP A 149 11.73 18.53 -4.59
C ASP A 149 12.71 17.48 -5.17
N PRO A 150 12.38 16.76 -6.25
CA PRO A 150 13.30 15.83 -6.91
C PRO A 150 14.61 16.48 -7.38
N ARG A 151 14.60 17.80 -7.65
CA ARG A 151 15.79 18.55 -8.12
C ARG A 151 16.82 18.77 -7.01
N ARG A 152 16.41 18.70 -5.73
CA ARG A 152 17.34 18.82 -4.59
C ARG A 152 18.12 17.54 -4.29
N LEU A 153 17.72 16.41 -4.88
CA LEU A 153 18.44 15.14 -4.78
C LEU A 153 19.62 15.04 -5.76
N GLY A 154 19.87 16.06 -6.60
CA GLY A 154 20.92 16.02 -7.63
C GLY A 154 20.67 14.97 -8.71
N LEU A 155 19.47 14.41 -8.77
CA LEU A 155 19.09 13.37 -9.72
C LEU A 155 18.83 14.01 -11.09
N ASN A 156 19.43 13.42 -12.13
CA ASN A 156 19.27 13.90 -13.49
C ASN A 156 17.83 13.70 -13.98
N SER A 157 17.43 14.44 -15.02
CA SER A 157 16.09 14.36 -15.64
C SER A 157 15.72 13.00 -16.24
N HIS A 158 16.64 12.03 -16.25
CA HIS A 158 16.47 10.68 -16.76
C HIS A 158 16.40 9.63 -15.65
N THR A 159 16.46 10.03 -14.38
CA THR A 159 16.39 9.12 -13.25
C THR A 159 14.93 8.98 -12.82
N ALA A 160 14.35 7.80 -13.06
CA ALA A 160 13.08 7.42 -12.47
C ALA A 160 13.34 6.87 -11.07
N VAL A 161 12.76 7.50 -10.05
CA VAL A 161 12.65 6.91 -8.72
C VAL A 161 11.43 6.01 -8.75
N SER A 162 11.65 4.70 -8.75
CA SER A 162 10.62 3.72 -8.48
C SER A 162 10.79 3.28 -7.04
N GLU A 163 9.87 3.66 -6.17
CA GLU A 163 9.69 2.90 -4.93
C GLU A 163 8.97 1.60 -5.28
N HIS A 164 9.48 0.50 -4.75
CA HIS A 164 8.87 -0.82 -4.86
C HIS A 164 8.15 -1.08 -3.53
N VAL A 165 6.83 -1.18 -3.57
CA VAL A 165 6.00 -1.71 -2.45
C VAL A 165 5.88 -3.22 -2.61
#